data_AF-A0A3N5FAW0-F1
#
_entry.id   AF-A0A3N5FAW0-F1
#
_cell.length_a   1.000
_cell.length_b   1.000
_cell.length_c   1.000
_cell.angle_alpha   90.00
_cell.angle_beta   90.00
_cell.angle_gamma   90.00
#
_symmetry.space_group_name_H-M   'P 1'
#
loop_
_entity.id
_entity.type
_entity.pdbx_description
1 polymer ?
#
loop_
_entity_poly.entity_id
_entity_poly.type
_entity_poly.pdbx_seq_one_letter_code
_entity_poly.pdbx_strand_id
1 'polypeptide(L)'
;MEVEMKIRGLMMDPVTNMPIVILKDVNGNTVLPIWVGIYEANAIALEIEKVSTPRPMTHDLIRSLLQGLETHVQKVVVNELKDDTFFALIWLER
;
A
#
# COMPACT_ATOMS: atom_id res chain seq x y z
N MET A 1 -4.00 18.91 6.15
CA MET A 1 -2.73 18.45 6.74
C MET A 1 -2.70 16.94 6.58
N GLU A 2 -1.63 16.39 6.00
CA GLU A 2 -1.49 14.94 5.81
C GLU A 2 -1.04 14.29 7.13
N VAL A 3 -1.54 13.11 7.43
CA VAL A 3 -1.09 12.31 8.58
C VAL A 3 -0.22 11.18 8.05
N GLU A 4 1.02 11.10 8.51
CA GLU A 4 1.92 10.00 8.12
C GLU A 4 1.41 8.69 8.73
N MET A 5 1.27 7.69 7.86
CA MET A 5 0.74 6.37 8.20
C MET A 5 1.75 5.29 7.81
N LYS A 6 1.84 4.24 8.64
CA LYS A 6 2.64 3.04 8.37
C LYS A 6 1.75 1.81 8.33
N ILE A 7 2.12 0.85 7.50
CA ILE A 7 1.46 -0.45 7.47
C ILE A 7 1.79 -1.17 8.78
N ARG A 8 0.77 -1.40 9.62
CA ARG A 8 0.88 -2.16 10.86
C ARG A 8 0.88 -3.66 10.59
N GLY A 9 0.12 -4.09 9.59
CA GLY A 9 0.00 -5.48 9.15
C GLY A 9 -1.20 -5.71 8.23
N LEU A 10 -1.36 -6.97 7.82
CA LEU A 10 -2.50 -7.49 7.05
C LEU A 10 -3.33 -8.40 7.96
N MET A 11 -4.65 -8.32 7.84
CA MET A 11 -5.60 -9.18 8.55
C MET A 11 -6.61 -9.75 7.55
N MET A 12 -7.31 -10.81 7.95
CA MET A 12 -8.46 -11.32 7.21
C MET A 12 -9.73 -10.97 7.97
N ASP A 13 -10.70 -10.39 7.27
CA ASP A 13 -12.03 -10.19 7.80
C ASP A 13 -12.69 -11.57 8.07
N PRO A 14 -13.10 -11.89 9.31
CA PRO A 14 -13.66 -13.20 9.64
C PRO A 14 -15.05 -13.42 9.03
N VAL A 15 -15.73 -12.37 8.57
CA VAL A 15 -17.08 -12.45 7.98
C VAL A 15 -16.99 -12.59 6.47
N THR A 16 -16.20 -11.73 5.82
CA THR A 16 -16.14 -11.64 4.35
C THR A 16 -14.99 -12.45 3.74
N ASN A 17 -14.03 -12.92 4.55
CA ASN A 17 -12.75 -13.47 4.09
C ASN A 17 -11.99 -12.52 3.15
N MET A 18 -12.26 -11.21 3.24
CA MET A 18 -11.50 -10.22 2.49
C MET A 18 -10.27 -9.77 3.30
N PRO A 19 -9.11 -9.62 2.65
CA PRO A 19 -7.94 -9.03 3.29
C PRO A 19 -8.15 -7.56 3.66
N ILE A 20 -7.61 -7.18 4.81
CA ILE A 20 -7.62 -5.81 5.34
C ILE A 20 -6.18 -5.38 5.58
N VAL A 21 -5.78 -4.27 4.96
CA VAL A 21 -4.54 -3.56 5.28
C VAL A 21 -4.81 -2.63 6.46
N ILE A 22 -4.07 -2.80 7.55
CA ILE A 22 -4.18 -1.93 8.73
C ILE A 22 -3.08 -0.87 8.66
N LEU A 23 -3.46 0.38 8.46
CA LEU A 23 -2.59 1.53 8.58
C LEU A 23 -2.67 2.11 9.99
N LYS A 24 -1.54 2.58 10.51
CA LYS A 24 -1.44 3.21 11.84
C LYS A 24 -0.59 4.45 11.76
N ASP A 25 -0.99 5.52 12.44
CA ASP A 25 -0.20 6.74 12.51
C ASP A 25 1.11 6.52 13.28
N VAL A 26 2.08 7.40 13.08
CA VAL A 26 3.41 7.27 13.71
C VAL A 26 3.33 7.33 15.24
N ASN A 27 2.38 8.09 15.79
CA ASN A 27 2.16 8.22 17.24
C ASN A 27 1.35 7.06 17.81
N GLY A 28 0.70 6.28 16.95
CA GLY A 28 -0.06 5.10 17.29
C GLY A 28 -1.46 5.31 17.87
N ASN A 29 -2.00 6.51 17.76
CA ASN A 29 -3.31 6.91 18.26
C ASN A 29 -4.43 6.66 17.24
N THR A 30 -4.10 6.57 15.95
CA THR A 30 -5.09 6.47 14.86
C THR A 30 -4.82 5.23 14.03
N VAL A 31 -5.89 4.49 13.72
CA VAL A 31 -5.84 3.29 12.87
C VAL A 31 -6.82 3.47 11.72
N LEU A 32 -6.40 3.13 10.51
CA LEU A 32 -7.21 3.17 9.30
C LEU A 32 -7.18 1.80 8.61
N PRO A 33 -8.29 1.03 8.63
CA PRO A 33 -8.42 -0.21 7.87
C PRO A 33 -8.78 0.09 6.40
N ILE A 34 -8.15 -0.62 5.47
CA ILE A 34 -8.47 -0.57 4.04
C ILE A 34 -8.66 -2.01 3.54
N TRP A 35 -9.86 -2.34 3.07
CA TRP A 35 -10.13 -3.62 2.43
C TRP A 35 -9.51 -3.63 1.03
N VAL A 36 -8.83 -4.72 0.70
CA VAL A 36 -8.16 -4.91 -0.60
C VAL A 36 -8.47 -6.31 -1.13
N GLY A 37 -8.21 -6.52 -2.42
CA GLY A 37 -8.31 -7.85 -3.01
C GLY A 37 -7.19 -8.78 -2.56
N ILE A 38 -7.37 -10.07 -2.82
CA ILE A 38 -6.43 -11.13 -2.44
C ILE A 38 -5.07 -10.96 -3.13
N TYR A 39 -5.06 -10.53 -4.39
CA TYR A 39 -3.83 -10.34 -5.15
C TYR A 39 -3.02 -9.14 -4.65
N GLU A 40 -3.69 -8.06 -4.30
CA GLU A 40 -3.09 -6.86 -3.71
C GLU A 40 -2.51 -7.19 -2.33
N ALA A 41 -3.29 -7.88 -1.48
CA ALA A 41 -2.83 -8.31 -0.16
C ALA A 41 -1.60 -9.22 -0.24
N ASN A 42 -1.58 -10.16 -1.18
CA ASN A 42 -0.44 -11.05 -1.38
C ASN A 42 0.82 -10.28 -1.82
N ALA A 43 0.68 -9.31 -2.72
CA ALA A 43 1.80 -8.47 -3.13
C ALA A 43 2.37 -7.64 -1.95
N ILE A 44 1.49 -7.09 -1.10
CA ILE A 44 1.89 -6.36 0.11
C ILE A 44 2.55 -7.31 1.12
N ALA A 45 2.01 -8.52 1.31
CA ALA A 45 2.54 -9.51 2.24
C ALA A 45 3.99 -9.89 1.88
N LEU A 46 4.25 -10.19 0.62
CA LEU A 46 5.59 -10.53 0.13
C LEU A 46 6.61 -9.40 0.40
N GLU A 47 6.20 -8.14 0.22
CA GLU A 47 7.06 -6.98 0.48
C GLU A 47 7.28 -6.72 1.98
N ILE A 48 6.28 -6.98 2.83
CA ILE A 48 6.43 -6.92 4.29
C ILE A 48 7.40 -8.00 4.78
N GLU A 49 7.25 -9.21 4.27
CA GLU A 49 8.10 -10.36 4.62
C GLU A 49 9.48 -10.33 3.94
N LYS A 50 9.72 -9.36 3.04
CA LYS A 50 10.96 -9.22 2.26
C LYS A 50 11.31 -10.48 1.47
N VAL A 51 10.28 -11.15 0.94
CA VAL A 51 10.45 -12.35 0.12
C VAL A 51 10.93 -11.95 -1.27
N SER A 52 12.10 -12.48 -1.65
CA SER A 52 12.62 -12.28 -3.01
C SER A 52 11.98 -13.27 -3.99
N THR A 53 11.44 -12.75 -5.09
CA THR A 53 10.88 -13.57 -6.17
C THR A 53 11.91 -13.76 -7.30
N PRO A 54 11.92 -14.93 -7.99
CA PRO A 54 12.89 -15.20 -9.06
C PRO A 54 12.68 -14.34 -10.30
N ARG A 55 11.52 -13.69 -10.42
CA ARG A 55 11.14 -12.79 -11.50
C ARG A 55 10.55 -11.52 -10.87
N PRO A 56 10.80 -10.33 -11.46
CA PRO A 56 10.24 -9.09 -10.95
C PRO A 56 8.71 -9.14 -11.00
N MET A 57 8.07 -8.75 -9.91
CA MET A 57 6.61 -8.59 -9.88
C MET A 57 6.19 -7.26 -10.49
N THR A 58 4.88 -7.04 -10.64
CA THR A 58 4.32 -5.80 -11.21
C THR A 58 4.86 -4.54 -10.53
N HIS A 59 4.93 -4.52 -9.19
CA HIS A 59 5.44 -3.38 -8.43
C HIS A 59 6.96 -3.18 -8.61
N ASP A 60 7.73 -4.27 -8.72
CA ASP A 60 9.16 -4.19 -9.04
C ASP A 60 9.39 -3.61 -10.42
N LEU A 61 8.59 -4.04 -11.41
CA LEU A 61 8.66 -3.54 -12.77
C LEU A 61 8.34 -2.04 -12.83
N ILE A 62 7.30 -1.59 -12.10
CA ILE A 62 6.97 -0.16 -11.98
C ILE A 62 8.13 0.60 -11.36
N ARG A 63 8.75 0.09 -10.28
CA ARG A 63 9.94 0.69 -9.66
C ARG A 63 11.09 0.81 -10.66
N SER A 64 11.40 -0.25 -11.40
CA SER A 64 12.44 -0.24 -12.44
C SER A 64 12.14 0.75 -13.56
N LEU A 65 10.87 0.87 -13.97
CA LEU A 65 10.44 1.85 -14.96
C LEU A 65 10.67 3.28 -14.48
N LEU A 66 10.26 3.60 -13.25
CA LEU A 66 10.48 4.93 -12.66
C LEU A 66 11.98 5.25 -12.54
N GLN A 67 12.79 4.28 -12.12
CA GLN A 67 14.26 4.42 -12.08
C GLN A 67 14.85 4.71 -13.46
N GLY A 68 14.38 4.03 -14.52
CA GLY A 68 14.82 4.30 -15.90
C GLY A 68 14.41 5.68 -16.42
N LEU A 69 13.40 6.30 -15.81
CA LEU A 69 12.96 7.68 -16.06
C LEU A 69 13.59 8.70 -15.11
N GLU A 70 14.58 8.28 -14.30
CA GLU A 70 15.21 9.11 -13.25
C GLU A 70 14.19 9.70 -12.28
N THR A 71 13.10 8.96 -12.02
CA THR A 71 11.97 9.41 -11.20
C THR A 71 11.84 8.50 -9.99
N HIS A 72 11.38 9.03 -8.87
CA HIS A 72 11.10 8.25 -7.66
C HIS A 72 9.75 8.64 -7.04
N VAL A 73 9.18 7.71 -6.27
CA VAL A 73 7.95 7.97 -5.50
C VAL A 73 8.33 8.76 -4.26
N GLN A 74 7.84 10.01 -4.18
CA GLN A 74 8.05 10.89 -3.03
C GLN A 74 7.10 10.51 -1.89
N LYS A 75 5.82 10.32 -2.19
CA LYS A 75 4.78 9.90 -1.23
C LYS A 75 3.54 9.33 -1.94
N VAL A 76 2.72 8.61 -1.18
CA VAL A 76 1.38 8.19 -1.60
C VAL A 76 0.38 8.79 -0.62
N VAL A 77 -0.64 9.48 -1.12
CA VAL A 77 -1.63 10.18 -0.30
C VAL A 77 -3.01 9.61 -0.59
N VAL A 78 -3.63 8.99 0.42
CA VAL A 78 -5.05 8.62 0.39
C VAL A 78 -5.85 9.85 0.81
N ASN A 79 -6.58 10.48 -0.11
CA ASN A 79 -7.18 11.79 0.10
C ASN A 79 -8.71 11.80 0.06
N GLU A 80 -9.34 10.79 -0.53
CA GLU A 80 -10.80 10.75 -0.69
C GLU A 80 -11.36 9.36 -0.39
N LEU A 81 -12.58 9.33 0.14
CA LEU A 81 -13.40 8.13 0.31
C LEU A 81 -14.77 8.44 -0.29
N LYS A 82 -15.16 7.66 -1.31
CA LYS A 82 -16.44 7.81 -1.98
C LYS A 82 -17.00 6.43 -2.28
N ASP A 83 -18.26 6.20 -1.92
CA ASP A 83 -18.96 4.93 -2.18
C ASP A 83 -18.11 3.72 -1.74
N ASP A 84 -17.65 3.75 -0.48
CA ASP A 84 -16.77 2.73 0.14
C ASP A 84 -15.42 2.49 -0.56
N THR A 85 -15.03 3.37 -1.49
CA THR A 85 -13.78 3.28 -2.25
C THR A 85 -12.81 4.38 -1.84
N PHE A 86 -11.62 3.99 -1.38
CA PHE A 86 -10.51 4.91 -1.14
C PHE A 86 -9.85 5.30 -2.46
N PHE A 87 -9.60 6.59 -2.63
CA PHE A 87 -8.80 7.14 -3.72
C PHE A 87 -7.46 7.64 -3.19
N ALA A 88 -6.41 7.39 -3.98
CA ALA A 88 -5.06 7.76 -3.63
C ALA A 88 -4.32 8.39 -4.82
N LEU A 89 -3.38 9.27 -4.50
CA LEU A 89 -2.48 9.91 -5.45
C LEU A 89 -1.04 9.49 -5.14
N ILE A 90 -0.31 9.09 -6.18
CA ILE A 90 1.13 8.80 -6.10
C ILE A 90 1.87 10.06 -6.55
N TRP A 91 2.61 10.68 -5.64
CA TRP A 91 3.42 11.86 -5.91
C TRP A 91 4.81 11.41 -6.35
N LEU A 92 5.20 11.82 -7.56
CA LEU A 92 6.48 11.49 -8.17
C LEU A 92 7.38 12.73 -8.20
N GLU A 93 8.68 12.52 -7.98
CA GLU A 93 9.71 13.55 -8.06
C GLU A 93 10.84 13.05 -8.96
N ARG A 94 11.43 13.95 -9.74
CA ARG A 94 12.52 13.67 -10.68
C ARG A 94 13.80 14.32 -10.16
#